data_AF-A0A8J8TFI9-F1
#
_entry.id   AF-A0A8J8TFI9-F1
#
_cell.length_a   1.000
_cell.length_b   1.000
_cell.length_c   1.000
_cell.angle_alpha   90.00
_cell.angle_beta   90.00
_cell.angle_gamma   90.00
#
_symmetry.space_group_name_H-M   'P 1'
#
loop_
_entity.id
_entity.type
_entity.pdbx_description
1 polymer ?
#
loop_
_entity_poly.entity_id
_entity_poly.type
_entity_poly.pdbx_seq_one_letter_code
_entity_poly.pdbx_strand_id
1 'polypeptide(L)'
;EDPFLLVELLTLKPSLSYESKNSQTYLKIELNNFLSNLYFMRDQQITTKKGIIIGKMATKQREKEVEIVKLFWEALGLDYIEVNKGYLEGGDFFPMGDFSLMGIGNRSSFDGAKILLEIEDEVGIVYETRKEFFHLDTFFNVASSNLAVGVKELMKESRVEVYYDKKLV
;
A
#
# COMPACT_ATOMS: atom_id res chain seq x y z
N GLU A 1 1.10 -11.06 30.34
CA GLU A 1 1.42 -10.97 28.89
C GLU A 1 1.32 -9.50 28.51
N ASP A 2 2.36 -8.94 27.89
CA ASP A 2 2.40 -7.53 27.52
C ASP A 2 2.16 -7.40 26.01
N PRO A 3 0.93 -7.03 25.59
CA PRO A 3 0.62 -6.90 24.17
C PRO A 3 1.38 -5.76 23.49
N PHE A 4 1.79 -4.73 24.24
CA PHE A 4 2.58 -3.63 23.67
C PHE A 4 3.98 -4.10 23.31
N LEU A 5 4.62 -4.86 24.21
CA LEU A 5 5.91 -5.48 23.93
C LEU A 5 5.86 -6.41 22.71
N LEU A 6 4.77 -7.16 22.52
CA LEU A 6 4.61 -8.01 21.34
C LEU A 6 4.58 -7.19 20.05
N VAL A 7 3.79 -6.10 20.03
CA VAL A 7 3.72 -5.20 18.87
C VAL A 7 5.08 -4.53 18.60
N GLU A 8 5.81 -4.14 19.63
CA GLU A 8 7.16 -3.60 19.51
C GLU A 8 8.12 -4.62 18.88
N LEU A 9 8.10 -5.88 19.34
CA LEU A 9 8.93 -6.94 18.77
C LEU A 9 8.60 -7.25 17.32
N LEU A 10 7.31 -7.27 16.95
CA LEU A 10 6.85 -7.47 15.58
C LEU A 10 7.27 -6.31 14.65
N THR A 11 7.31 -5.08 15.18
CA THR A 11 7.66 -3.88 14.41
C THR A 11 9.17 -3.69 14.29
N LEU A 12 9.90 -3.82 15.40
CA LEU A 12 11.34 -3.60 15.50
C LEU A 12 12.16 -4.78 14.99
N LYS A 13 11.61 -5.99 15.07
CA LYS A 13 12.22 -7.23 14.59
C LYS A 13 13.68 -7.40 15.03
N PRO A 14 13.97 -7.33 16.34
CA PRO A 14 15.34 -7.44 16.82
C PRO A 14 15.92 -8.83 16.51
N SER A 15 17.13 -8.87 15.95
CA SER A 15 17.94 -10.07 15.84
C SER A 15 18.96 -10.11 16.99
N LEU A 16 18.99 -11.23 17.70
CA LEU A 16 19.91 -11.47 18.82
C LEU A 16 21.04 -12.37 18.34
N SER A 17 22.27 -11.97 18.60
CA SER A 17 23.47 -12.77 18.34
C SER A 17 24.44 -12.67 19.50
N TYR A 18 25.35 -13.64 19.63
CA TYR A 18 26.38 -13.63 20.65
C TYR A 18 27.74 -13.39 20.00
N GLU A 19 28.54 -12.51 20.61
CA GLU A 19 29.91 -12.25 20.17
C GLU A 19 30.87 -12.55 21.34
N SER A 20 31.89 -13.37 21.08
CA SER A 20 32.91 -13.72 22.07
C SER A 20 34.17 -12.91 21.82
N LYS A 21 34.61 -12.12 22.80
CA LYS A 21 35.83 -11.31 22.73
C LYS A 21 36.59 -11.38 24.05
N ASN A 22 37.89 -11.68 24.00
CA ASN A 22 38.77 -11.79 25.18
C ASN A 22 38.20 -12.69 26.30
N SER A 23 37.69 -13.88 25.95
CA SER A 23 37.07 -14.82 26.89
C SER A 23 35.81 -14.31 27.60
N GLN A 24 35.21 -13.21 27.12
CA GLN A 24 33.90 -12.72 27.55
C GLN A 24 32.89 -12.85 26.41
N THR A 25 31.65 -13.24 26.74
CA THR A 25 30.54 -13.33 25.79
C THR A 25 29.65 -12.11 25.95
N TYR A 26 29.36 -11.44 24.85
CA TYR A 26 28.47 -10.28 24.79
C TYR A 26 27.22 -10.64 23.99
N LEU A 27 26.06 -10.15 24.46
CA LEU A 27 24.84 -10.17 23.66
C LEU A 27 24.84 -8.96 22.73
N LYS A 28 24.71 -9.21 21.42
CA LYS A 28 24.55 -8.20 20.39
C LYS A 28 23.11 -8.21 19.90
N ILE A 29 22.47 -7.04 19.94
CA ILE A 29 21.10 -6.83 19.46
C ILE A 29 21.18 -5.91 18.24
N GLU A 30 20.61 -6.34 17.12
CA GLU A 30 20.54 -5.55 15.88
C GLU A 30 19.10 -5.42 15.43
N LEU A 31 18.72 -4.25 14.90
CA LEU A 31 17.41 -4.02 14.31
C LEU A 31 17.56 -4.04 12.78
N ASN A 32 17.33 -5.21 12.19
CA ASN A 32 17.45 -5.43 10.76
C ASN A 32 16.06 -5.53 10.12
N ASN A 33 15.79 -4.77 9.05
CA ASN A 33 14.50 -4.77 8.33
C ASN A 33 13.27 -4.48 9.22
N PHE A 34 13.40 -3.54 10.16
CA PHE A 34 12.26 -3.04 10.95
C PHE A 34 11.23 -2.35 10.05
N LEU A 35 9.96 -2.39 10.46
CA LEU A 35 8.82 -1.93 9.65
C LEU A 35 8.65 -0.41 9.75
N SER A 36 9.67 0.33 9.31
CA SER A 36 9.74 1.79 9.46
C SER A 36 8.56 2.53 8.85
N ASN A 37 7.94 1.99 7.80
CA ASN A 37 6.86 2.66 7.07
C ASN A 37 5.47 2.16 7.47
N LEU A 38 5.36 1.28 8.49
CA LEU A 38 4.07 0.76 8.94
C LEU A 38 3.13 1.87 9.43
N TYR A 39 3.65 2.99 9.93
CA TYR A 39 2.81 4.12 10.32
C TYR A 39 2.13 4.81 9.12
N PHE A 40 2.63 4.61 7.90
CA PHE A 40 1.94 4.99 6.66
C PHE A 40 0.96 3.88 6.24
N MET A 41 -0.13 3.74 7.00
CA MET A 41 -1.16 2.72 6.79
C MET A 41 -1.97 2.89 5.50
N ARG A 42 -1.68 3.92 4.70
CA ARG A 42 -2.26 4.19 3.39
C ARG A 42 -1.87 3.15 2.36
N ASP A 43 -0.66 2.60 2.44
CA ASP A 43 -0.06 1.92 1.28
C ASP A 43 -0.36 0.43 1.23
N GLN A 44 -0.46 -0.23 2.38
CA GLN A 44 -0.54 -1.69 2.47
C GLN A 44 -1.92 -2.23 2.10
N GLN A 45 -2.93 -1.37 2.10
CA GLN A 45 -4.34 -1.75 1.96
C GLN A 45 -5.16 -0.64 1.32
N ILE A 46 -6.26 -1.03 0.70
CA ILE A 46 -7.30 -0.11 0.26
C ILE A 46 -8.66 -0.57 0.77
N THR A 47 -9.59 0.37 0.89
CA THR A 47 -10.97 0.09 1.29
C THR A 47 -11.89 0.49 0.15
N THR A 48 -12.78 -0.42 -0.22
CA THR A 48 -13.71 -0.24 -1.33
C THR A 48 -15.14 -0.51 -0.85
N LYS A 49 -16.14 -0.28 -1.72
CA LYS A 49 -17.53 -0.62 -1.40
C LYS A 49 -17.75 -2.12 -1.18
N LYS A 50 -16.85 -2.96 -1.69
CA LYS A 50 -16.90 -4.43 -1.59
C LYS A 50 -16.05 -5.00 -0.47
N GLY A 51 -15.34 -4.15 0.29
CA GLY A 51 -14.55 -4.56 1.45
C GLY A 51 -13.09 -4.13 1.37
N ILE A 52 -12.24 -4.87 2.06
CA ILE A 52 -10.82 -4.56 2.21
C ILE A 52 -10.04 -5.33 1.13
N ILE A 53 -9.14 -4.62 0.44
CA ILE A 53 -8.13 -5.25 -0.41
C ILE A 53 -6.78 -5.03 0.24
N ILE A 54 -6.08 -6.13 0.45
CA ILE A 54 -4.68 -6.15 0.87
C ILE A 54 -3.81 -6.04 -0.37
N GLY A 55 -3.01 -4.98 -0.40
CA GLY A 55 -2.12 -4.65 -1.50
C GLY A 55 -0.94 -5.63 -1.62
N LYS A 56 -0.26 -5.54 -2.76
CA LYS A 56 0.99 -6.24 -2.99
C LYS A 56 2.08 -5.21 -3.25
N MET A 57 2.93 -5.02 -2.25
CA MET A 57 3.96 -3.98 -2.25
C MET A 57 4.93 -4.17 -3.41
N ALA A 58 5.36 -3.07 -4.04
CA ALA A 58 6.33 -3.12 -5.14
C ALA A 58 7.76 -3.43 -4.67
N THR A 59 8.06 -3.16 -3.40
CA THR A 59 9.39 -3.36 -2.81
C THR A 59 9.39 -4.41 -1.72
N LYS A 60 10.33 -5.38 -1.80
CA LYS A 60 10.50 -6.48 -0.84
C LYS A 60 10.60 -6.04 0.62
N GLN A 61 11.24 -4.90 0.89
CA GLN A 61 11.39 -4.38 2.24
C GLN A 61 10.05 -4.15 2.94
N ARG A 62 9.01 -3.78 2.18
CA ARG A 62 7.68 -3.43 2.70
C ARG A 62 6.70 -4.61 2.72
N GLU A 63 7.04 -5.75 2.13
CA GLU A 63 6.16 -6.94 2.09
C GLU A 63 5.75 -7.40 3.50
N LYS A 64 6.64 -7.23 4.48
CA LYS A 64 6.38 -7.60 5.87
C LYS A 64 5.41 -6.68 6.60
N GLU A 65 5.18 -5.46 6.09
CA GLU A 65 4.14 -4.56 6.61
C GLU A 65 2.75 -5.18 6.38
N VAL A 66 2.57 -5.83 5.22
CA VAL A 66 1.31 -6.48 4.83
C VAL A 66 0.94 -7.61 5.80
N GLU A 67 1.92 -8.39 6.29
CA GLU A 67 1.67 -9.47 7.25
C GLU A 67 1.04 -8.95 8.56
N ILE A 68 1.48 -7.77 9.02
CA ILE A 68 0.91 -7.14 10.23
C ILE A 68 -0.51 -6.65 9.98
N VAL A 69 -0.76 -6.06 8.81
CA VAL A 69 -2.10 -5.59 8.43
C VAL A 69 -3.09 -6.75 8.30
N LYS A 70 -2.66 -7.88 7.71
CA LYS A 70 -3.48 -9.10 7.64
C LYS A 70 -3.85 -9.62 9.02
N LEU A 71 -2.84 -9.73 9.91
CA LEU A 71 -3.07 -10.16 11.29
C LEU A 71 -4.06 -9.25 12.02
N PHE A 72 -3.99 -7.94 11.77
CA PHE A 72 -4.94 -6.97 12.34
C PHE A 72 -6.39 -7.26 11.91
N TRP A 73 -6.64 -7.48 10.61
CA TRP A 73 -8.00 -7.78 10.13
C TRP A 73 -8.50 -9.15 10.58
N GLU A 74 -7.63 -10.16 10.60
CA GLU A 74 -7.95 -11.50 11.12
C GLU A 74 -8.34 -11.45 12.60
N ALA A 75 -7.61 -10.66 13.41
CA ALA A 75 -7.93 -10.47 14.82
C ALA A 75 -9.29 -9.77 15.03
N LEU A 76 -9.73 -8.95 14.08
CA LEU A 76 -11.05 -8.32 14.08
C LEU A 76 -12.16 -9.21 13.48
N GLY A 77 -11.82 -10.38 12.93
CA GLY A 77 -12.76 -11.27 12.26
C GLY A 77 -13.34 -10.68 10.96
N LEU A 78 -12.56 -9.84 10.26
CA LEU A 78 -12.95 -9.21 9.01
C LEU A 78 -12.26 -9.88 7.81
N ASP A 79 -13.05 -10.22 6.80
CA ASP A 79 -12.55 -10.78 5.54
C ASP A 79 -11.89 -9.71 4.67
N TYR A 80 -10.91 -10.14 3.88
CA TYR A 80 -10.21 -9.30 2.91
C TYR A 80 -9.86 -10.09 1.64
N ILE A 81 -9.56 -9.37 0.56
CA ILE A 81 -9.07 -9.95 -0.69
C ILE A 81 -7.60 -9.55 -0.90
N GLU A 82 -6.75 -10.49 -1.30
CA GLU A 82 -5.34 -10.22 -1.57
C GLU A 82 -5.04 -10.03 -3.06
N VAL A 83 -4.20 -9.04 -3.36
CA VAL A 83 -3.67 -8.85 -4.72
C VAL A 83 -2.58 -9.89 -5.00
N ASN A 84 -2.88 -10.86 -5.87
CA ASN A 84 -1.96 -11.96 -6.15
C ASN A 84 -0.98 -11.69 -7.31
N LYS A 85 -1.36 -10.83 -8.26
CA LYS A 85 -0.59 -10.49 -9.47
C LYS A 85 -0.30 -8.99 -9.51
N GLY A 86 0.82 -8.62 -10.11
CA GLY A 86 1.24 -7.22 -10.18
C GLY A 86 1.50 -6.62 -8.80
N TYR A 87 1.33 -5.31 -8.71
CA TYR A 87 1.51 -4.52 -7.49
C TYR A 87 0.32 -3.56 -7.34
N LEU A 88 -0.04 -3.31 -6.08
CA LEU A 88 -1.07 -2.35 -5.71
C LEU A 88 -0.69 -1.80 -4.35
N GLU A 89 -0.40 -0.50 -4.29
CA GLU A 89 -0.21 0.24 -3.04
C GLU A 89 -1.29 1.32 -2.93
N GLY A 90 -1.84 1.50 -1.74
CA GLY A 90 -3.03 2.33 -1.54
C GLY A 90 -2.83 3.84 -1.67
N GLY A 91 -1.60 4.34 -1.71
CA GLY A 91 -1.32 5.73 -2.09
C GLY A 91 -1.75 6.05 -3.53
N ASP A 92 -1.94 5.03 -4.37
CA ASP A 92 -2.43 5.18 -5.74
C ASP A 92 -3.96 5.16 -5.85
N PHE A 93 -4.67 4.82 -4.77
CA PHE A 93 -6.10 4.54 -4.82
C PHE A 93 -6.93 5.64 -4.16
N PHE A 94 -7.93 6.14 -4.90
CA PHE A 94 -8.92 7.08 -4.39
C PHE A 94 -10.34 6.53 -4.56
N PRO A 95 -11.08 6.30 -3.46
CA PRO A 95 -12.52 6.02 -3.52
C PRO A 95 -13.27 7.34 -3.76
N MET A 96 -13.81 7.54 -4.97
CA MET A 96 -14.40 8.82 -5.42
C MET A 96 -15.92 8.89 -5.23
N GLY A 97 -16.49 8.05 -4.36
CA GLY A 97 -17.93 7.93 -4.20
C GLY A 97 -18.52 7.00 -5.24
N ASP A 98 -18.78 7.49 -6.45
CA ASP A 98 -19.48 6.71 -7.50
C ASP A 98 -18.52 5.92 -8.41
N PHE A 99 -17.26 6.33 -8.47
CA PHE A 99 -16.18 5.67 -9.19
C PHE A 99 -14.94 5.56 -8.29
N SER A 100 -13.87 4.96 -8.82
CA SER A 100 -12.56 4.99 -8.16
C SER A 100 -11.47 5.43 -9.12
N LEU A 101 -10.38 5.99 -8.58
CA LEU A 101 -9.15 6.22 -9.33
C LEU A 101 -8.07 5.27 -8.84
N MET A 102 -7.24 4.81 -9.78
CA MET A 102 -6.08 3.97 -9.51
C MET A 102 -4.88 4.46 -10.32
N GLY A 103 -3.85 4.95 -9.63
CA GLY A 103 -2.55 5.28 -10.20
C GLY A 103 -1.80 4.03 -10.67
N ILE A 104 -1.16 4.13 -11.85
CA ILE A 104 -0.29 3.11 -12.41
C ILE A 104 1.07 3.74 -12.67
N GLY A 105 2.11 3.20 -12.03
CA GLY A 105 3.44 3.77 -12.05
C GLY A 105 4.47 2.84 -11.39
N ASN A 106 5.26 3.39 -10.47
CA ASN A 106 6.33 2.65 -9.80
C ASN A 106 5.82 1.67 -8.74
N ARG A 107 4.72 2.02 -8.06
CA ARG A 107 4.22 1.30 -6.89
C ARG A 107 3.02 0.43 -7.19
N SER A 108 2.24 0.81 -8.18
CA SER A 108 1.10 0.04 -8.64
C SER A 108 1.19 -0.27 -10.14
N SER A 109 0.75 -1.46 -10.52
CA SER A 109 0.75 -1.92 -11.91
C SER A 109 -0.64 -2.28 -12.37
N PHE A 110 -0.87 -2.22 -13.69
CA PHE A 110 -2.17 -2.54 -14.26
C PHE A 110 -2.64 -3.95 -13.89
N ASP A 111 -1.73 -4.92 -13.81
CA ASP A 111 -2.05 -6.28 -13.37
C ASP A 111 -2.54 -6.35 -11.92
N GLY A 112 -2.05 -5.49 -11.03
CA GLY A 112 -2.56 -5.37 -9.67
C GLY A 112 -3.90 -4.66 -9.63
N ALA A 113 -4.07 -3.61 -10.43
CA ALA A 113 -5.31 -2.84 -10.53
C ALA A 113 -6.49 -3.62 -11.13
N LYS A 114 -6.24 -4.71 -11.87
CA LYS A 114 -7.31 -5.56 -12.45
C LYS A 114 -8.34 -6.04 -11.43
N ILE A 115 -7.94 -6.21 -10.16
CA ILE A 115 -8.91 -6.55 -9.11
C ILE A 115 -10.02 -5.50 -8.99
N LEU A 116 -9.70 -4.22 -9.16
CA LEU A 116 -10.66 -3.11 -9.07
C LEU A 116 -11.69 -3.17 -10.20
N LEU A 117 -11.24 -3.54 -11.41
CA LEU A 117 -12.14 -3.74 -12.54
C LEU A 117 -13.16 -4.86 -12.29
N GLU A 118 -12.85 -5.82 -11.42
CA GLU A 118 -13.75 -6.92 -11.07
C GLU A 118 -14.80 -6.53 -10.01
N ILE A 119 -14.56 -5.47 -9.23
CA ILE A 119 -15.37 -5.15 -8.04
C ILE A 119 -16.04 -3.78 -8.07
N GLU A 120 -15.51 -2.83 -8.85
CA GLU A 120 -16.06 -1.48 -9.05
C GLU A 120 -16.68 -1.37 -10.45
N ASP A 121 -17.77 -0.61 -10.55
CA ASP A 121 -18.49 -0.41 -11.81
C ASP A 121 -17.70 0.52 -12.75
N GLU A 122 -17.04 1.54 -12.18
CA GLU A 122 -16.24 2.53 -12.90
C GLU A 122 -14.87 2.77 -12.23
N VAL A 123 -13.80 2.63 -13.01
CA VAL A 123 -12.41 2.86 -12.56
C VAL A 123 -11.68 3.74 -13.56
N GLY A 124 -11.17 4.88 -13.09
CA GLY A 124 -10.21 5.71 -13.82
C GLY A 124 -8.78 5.25 -13.55
N ILE A 125 -8.14 4.64 -14.54
CA ILE A 125 -6.74 4.24 -14.49
C ILE A 125 -5.88 5.44 -14.89
N VAL A 126 -5.12 5.97 -13.93
CA VAL A 126 -4.25 7.14 -14.10
C VAL A 126 -2.82 6.67 -14.33
N TYR A 127 -2.31 6.78 -15.55
CA TYR A 127 -0.94 6.41 -15.88
C TYR A 127 0.01 7.56 -15.57
N GLU A 128 0.92 7.30 -14.63
CA GLU A 128 1.98 8.23 -14.25
C GLU A 128 3.19 8.07 -15.18
N THR A 129 3.65 9.18 -15.75
CA THR A 129 4.76 9.19 -16.70
C THR A 129 6.12 9.32 -16.00
N ARG A 130 6.13 9.80 -14.76
CA ARG A 130 7.34 10.23 -14.05
C ARG A 130 7.73 9.23 -12.97
N LYS A 131 8.95 8.71 -13.10
CA LYS A 131 9.49 7.71 -12.17
C LYS A 131 9.98 8.31 -10.85
N GLU A 132 10.05 9.63 -10.73
CA GLU A 132 10.42 10.28 -9.46
C GLU A 132 9.30 10.27 -8.41
N PHE A 133 8.04 10.08 -8.81
CA PHE A 133 6.91 10.00 -7.88
C PHE A 133 6.63 8.55 -7.48
N PHE A 134 6.20 8.39 -6.22
CA PHE A 134 5.90 7.07 -5.68
C PHE A 134 4.45 6.70 -5.91
N HIS A 135 3.53 7.63 -5.65
CA HIS A 135 2.10 7.38 -5.70
C HIS A 135 1.30 8.59 -6.20
N LEU A 136 0.08 8.35 -6.65
CA LEU A 136 -0.87 9.38 -7.12
C LEU A 136 -1.15 10.45 -6.05
N ASP A 137 -1.28 10.04 -4.78
CA ASP A 137 -1.57 10.94 -3.66
C ASP A 137 -0.45 11.96 -3.36
N THR A 138 0.75 11.75 -3.91
CA THR A 138 1.86 12.69 -3.75
C THR A 138 1.68 13.98 -4.57
N PHE A 139 0.83 13.96 -5.60
CA PHE A 139 0.58 15.13 -6.44
C PHE A 139 -0.89 15.38 -6.80
N PHE A 140 -1.81 14.50 -6.41
CA PHE A 140 -3.25 14.67 -6.60
C PHE A 140 -4.00 14.28 -5.33
N ASN A 141 -4.82 15.17 -4.79
CA ASN A 141 -5.59 14.96 -3.57
C ASN A 141 -7.01 15.50 -3.73
N VAL A 142 -7.98 14.84 -3.10
CA VAL A 142 -9.40 15.23 -3.16
C VAL A 142 -9.82 15.79 -1.81
N ALA A 143 -10.11 17.09 -1.78
CA ALA A 143 -10.46 17.80 -0.55
C ALA A 143 -11.97 17.80 -0.28
N SER A 144 -12.79 17.74 -1.34
CA SER A 144 -14.25 17.64 -1.26
C SER A 144 -14.85 17.16 -2.59
N SER A 145 -16.17 17.01 -2.65
CA SER A 145 -16.90 16.56 -3.85
C SER A 145 -16.75 17.47 -5.07
N ASN A 146 -16.30 18.72 -4.89
CA ASN A 146 -16.09 19.68 -5.97
C ASN A 146 -14.69 20.32 -5.95
N LEU A 147 -13.74 19.77 -5.18
CA LEU A 147 -12.39 20.33 -5.07
C LEU A 147 -11.33 19.22 -5.00
N ALA A 148 -10.44 19.24 -5.98
CA ALA A 148 -9.17 18.53 -5.95
C ALA A 148 -8.00 19.52 -5.93
N VAL A 149 -6.91 19.14 -5.27
CA VAL A 149 -5.66 19.88 -5.18
C VAL A 149 -4.58 19.02 -5.82
N GLY A 150 -3.78 19.60 -6.71
CA GLY A 150 -2.68 18.85 -7.28
C GLY A 150 -1.65 19.70 -8.01
N VAL A 151 -0.57 19.05 -8.42
CA VAL A 151 0.50 19.66 -9.21
C VAL A 151 0.07 19.69 -10.67
N LYS A 152 -0.21 20.88 -11.18
CA LYS A 152 -0.81 21.12 -12.50
C LYS A 152 -0.05 20.43 -13.63
N GLU A 153 1.27 20.49 -13.60
CA GLU A 153 2.14 19.94 -14.64
C GLU A 153 2.02 18.41 -14.69
N LEU A 154 2.07 17.74 -13.53
CA LEU A 154 1.96 16.28 -13.44
C LEU A 154 0.58 15.77 -13.84
N MET A 155 -0.47 16.48 -13.44
CA MET A 155 -1.84 16.16 -13.87
C MET A 155 -2.01 16.28 -15.39
N LYS A 156 -1.38 17.26 -16.04
CA LYS A 156 -1.46 17.45 -17.50
C LYS A 156 -0.66 16.39 -18.28
N GLU A 157 0.42 15.88 -17.71
CA GLU A 157 1.25 14.83 -18.31
C GLU A 157 0.64 13.44 -18.13
N SER A 158 -0.21 13.27 -17.12
CA SER A 158 -0.85 11.99 -16.82
C SER A 158 -1.92 11.65 -17.86
N ARG A 159 -1.99 10.36 -18.21
CA ARG A 159 -3.01 9.83 -19.13
C ARG A 159 -4.03 9.06 -18.32
N VAL A 160 -5.32 9.30 -18.57
CA VAL A 160 -6.39 8.56 -17.90
C VAL A 160 -7.11 7.66 -18.90
N GLU A 161 -7.29 6.40 -18.53
CA GLU A 161 -8.18 5.46 -19.20
C GLU A 161 -9.36 5.18 -18.27
N VAL A 162 -10.59 5.32 -18.77
CA VAL A 162 -11.80 5.03 -18.00
C VAL A 162 -12.31 3.65 -18.37
N TYR A 163 -12.46 2.80 -17.37
CA TYR A 163 -13.08 1.49 -17.52
C TYR A 163 -14.45 1.52 -16.87
N TYR A 164 -15.48 1.23 -17.65
CA TYR A 164 -16.85 1.05 -17.18
C TYR A 164 -17.28 -0.38 -17.48
N ASP A 165 -17.78 -1.12 -16.49
CA ASP A 165 -18.13 -2.55 -16.63
C ASP A 165 -17.01 -3.37 -17.31
N LYS A 166 -15.76 -3.15 -16.89
CA LYS A 166 -14.53 -3.80 -17.42
C LYS A 166 -14.17 -3.44 -18.86
N LYS A 167 -14.87 -2.50 -19.49
CA LYS A 167 -14.61 -2.07 -20.86
C LYS A 167 -14.02 -0.67 -20.86
N LEU A 168 -12.96 -0.50 -21.65
CA LEU A 168 -12.40 0.81 -21.94
C LEU A 168 -13.42 1.62 -22.75
N VAL A 169 -13.71 2.85 -22.31
CA VAL A 169 -14.66 3.78 -22.94
C VAL A 169 -14.00 5.09 -23.39
#